data_AF-A0A838EF81-F1
#
_entry.id   AF-A0A838EF81-F1
#
_cell.length_a   1.000
_cell.length_b   1.000
_cell.length_c   1.000
_cell.angle_alpha   90.00
_cell.angle_beta   90.00
_cell.angle_gamma   90.00
#
_symmetry.space_group_name_H-M   'P 1'
#
loop_
_entity.id
_entity.type
_entity.pdbx_description
1 polymer ?
#
loop_
_entity_poly.entity_id
_entity_poly.type
_entity_poly.pdbx_seq_one_letter_code
_entity_poly.pdbx_strand_id
1 'polypeptide(L)'
;MGMHSSWHTILRQERKKRGFSQKEVAAALGCDSKTVGRWERNKSKPDAHNVKRLMVLFQKSAIELGLFVEEVPTEVQTPLVAPSVLETVNVVHDPVQHNAPPLDERQERVHVLREPGEDRLSVSTQEHFYGRETELALMEQWITVDRCQVIAVFGLGGAGKTTFVQKVVERIQGSFEHVIWFSLHNIPHLESLTESCLRFLLRSEHLEHTGTLDERISLMLKLLGEQRCLLVLDNLDSLLQGGQRAGHYLTDYEGYGKILRRIAETRHQSCLLITSREKPREVALIEGNTALVRSFSL
;
A
#
# COMPACT_ATOMS: atom_id res chain seq x y z
N MET A 1 1.55 -18.89 -37.90
CA MET A 1 2.50 -18.24 -36.96
C MET A 1 1.86 -16.94 -36.46
N GLY A 2 1.41 -16.89 -35.21
CA GLY A 2 0.93 -15.64 -34.60
C GLY A 2 2.14 -14.82 -34.12
N MET A 3 2.38 -13.65 -34.70
CA MET A 3 3.50 -12.81 -34.30
C MET A 3 3.13 -12.03 -33.03
N HIS A 4 3.43 -12.61 -31.86
CA HIS A 4 3.25 -11.95 -30.56
C HIS A 4 3.99 -10.61 -30.56
N SER A 5 3.24 -9.52 -30.73
CA SER A 5 3.81 -8.18 -30.86
C SER A 5 4.31 -7.75 -29.49
N SER A 6 5.62 -7.55 -29.35
CA SER A 6 6.22 -7.16 -28.07
C SER A 6 5.65 -5.82 -27.59
N TRP A 7 5.56 -5.65 -26.26
CA TRP A 7 4.95 -4.51 -25.56
C TRP A 7 5.28 -3.13 -26.16
N HIS A 8 6.54 -2.90 -26.53
CA HIS A 8 7.02 -1.63 -27.10
C HIS A 8 6.45 -1.37 -28.51
N THR A 9 6.18 -2.43 -29.27
CA THR A 9 5.52 -2.36 -30.57
C THR A 9 4.03 -2.11 -30.41
N ILE A 10 3.37 -2.74 -29.43
CA ILE A 10 1.96 -2.48 -29.10
C ILE A 10 1.76 -1.03 -28.67
N LEU A 11 2.58 -0.53 -27.73
CA LEU A 11 2.57 0.87 -27.29
C LEU A 11 2.73 1.85 -28.48
N ARG A 12 3.67 1.55 -29.39
CA ARG A 12 3.91 2.34 -30.61
C ARG A 12 2.77 2.28 -31.62
N GLN A 13 2.06 1.16 -31.70
CA GLN A 13 0.88 0.99 -32.55
C GLN A 13 -0.32 1.76 -31.97
N GLU A 14 -0.65 1.57 -30.69
CA GLU A 14 -1.76 2.28 -30.02
C GLU A 14 -1.54 3.80 -30.01
N ARG A 15 -0.30 4.28 -29.81
CA ARG A 15 0.03 5.70 -29.99
C ARG A 15 -0.28 6.19 -31.40
N LYS A 16 0.22 5.50 -32.43
CA LYS A 16 -0.02 5.90 -33.84
C LYS A 16 -1.51 5.85 -34.22
N LYS A 17 -2.23 4.83 -33.75
CA LYS A 17 -3.67 4.62 -33.98
C LYS A 17 -4.53 5.76 -33.41
N ARG A 18 -4.06 6.40 -32.34
CA ARG A 18 -4.67 7.60 -31.72
C ARG A 18 -4.09 8.92 -32.22
N GLY A 19 -3.25 8.91 -33.26
CA GLY A 19 -2.66 10.10 -33.88
C GLY A 19 -1.53 10.78 -33.09
N PHE A 20 -1.37 10.48 -31.79
CA PHE A 20 -0.41 11.17 -30.91
C PHE A 20 1.05 11.05 -31.35
N SER A 21 1.82 12.13 -31.21
CA SER A 21 3.29 12.09 -31.24
C SER A 21 3.88 11.54 -29.92
N GLN A 22 5.17 11.21 -29.94
CA GLN A 22 5.89 10.84 -28.70
C GLN A 22 5.93 12.01 -27.68
N LYS A 23 5.85 13.27 -28.14
CA LYS A 23 5.87 14.46 -27.29
C LYS A 23 4.53 14.64 -26.55
N GLU A 24 3.40 14.41 -27.22
CA GLU A 24 2.06 14.51 -26.60
C GLU A 24 1.83 13.40 -25.57
N VAL A 25 2.25 12.16 -25.88
CA VAL A 25 2.24 11.08 -24.88
C VAL A 25 3.12 11.44 -23.69
N ALA A 26 4.34 11.93 -23.92
CA ALA A 26 5.24 12.31 -22.83
C ALA A 26 4.67 13.45 -21.96
N ALA A 27 4.01 14.45 -22.56
CA ALA A 27 3.31 15.51 -21.84
C ALA A 27 2.15 14.97 -21.00
N ALA A 28 1.29 14.12 -21.57
CA ALA A 28 0.18 13.48 -20.85
C ALA A 28 0.65 12.55 -19.71
N LEU A 29 1.84 11.96 -19.84
CA LEU A 29 2.51 11.15 -18.81
C LEU A 29 3.39 11.96 -17.85
N GLY A 30 3.59 13.27 -18.09
CA GLY A 30 4.45 14.13 -17.26
C GLY A 30 5.94 13.76 -17.28
N CYS A 31 6.47 13.29 -18.41
CA CYS A 31 7.87 12.85 -18.55
C CYS A 31 8.54 13.39 -19.83
N ASP A 32 9.85 13.18 -20.02
CA ASP A 32 10.55 13.60 -21.26
C ASP A 32 10.14 12.71 -22.46
N SER A 33 9.87 13.34 -23.60
CA SER A 33 9.74 12.72 -24.94
C SER A 33 10.78 11.63 -25.25
N LYS A 34 12.03 11.80 -24.80
CA LYS A 34 13.12 10.83 -24.95
C LYS A 34 12.86 9.53 -24.18
N THR A 35 12.09 9.57 -23.09
CA THR A 35 11.71 8.40 -22.29
C THR A 35 10.70 7.54 -23.04
N VAL A 36 9.63 8.14 -23.58
CA VAL A 36 8.70 7.46 -24.51
C VAL A 36 9.47 6.92 -25.73
N GLY A 37 10.38 7.71 -26.29
CA GLY A 37 11.27 7.30 -27.36
C GLY A 37 12.32 6.23 -26.99
N ARG A 38 12.55 5.92 -25.71
CA ARG A 38 13.36 4.77 -25.25
C ARG A 38 12.48 3.53 -25.13
N TRP A 39 11.27 3.67 -24.59
CA TRP A 39 10.29 2.59 -24.48
C TRP A 39 9.94 1.99 -25.85
N GLU A 40 9.57 2.80 -26.84
CA GLU A 40 9.22 2.32 -28.19
C GLU A 40 10.35 1.63 -28.96
N ARG A 41 11.59 1.72 -28.47
CA ARG A 41 12.78 1.03 -29.01
C ARG A 41 13.29 -0.09 -28.09
N ASN A 42 12.49 -0.49 -27.09
CA ASN A 42 12.82 -1.50 -26.08
C ASN A 42 14.15 -1.22 -25.35
N LYS A 43 14.51 0.06 -25.14
CA LYS A 43 15.75 0.49 -24.45
C LYS A 43 15.56 0.75 -22.95
N SER A 44 14.32 0.81 -22.49
CA SER A 44 13.90 0.75 -21.09
C SER A 44 12.44 0.29 -21.06
N LYS A 45 11.93 -0.16 -19.91
CA LYS A 45 10.49 -0.30 -19.66
C LYS A 45 9.94 0.96 -18.96
N PRO A 46 8.63 1.24 -19.05
CA PRO A 46 7.97 2.15 -18.12
C PRO A 46 7.95 1.55 -16.71
N ASP A 47 8.20 2.37 -15.71
CA ASP A 47 7.95 2.10 -14.28
C ASP A 47 6.45 2.04 -13.97
N ALA A 48 6.08 1.63 -12.75
CA ALA A 48 4.68 1.45 -12.34
C ALA A 48 3.82 2.73 -12.42
N HIS A 49 4.40 3.93 -12.25
CA HIS A 49 3.66 5.19 -12.38
C HIS A 49 3.35 5.47 -13.85
N ASN A 50 4.34 5.33 -14.73
CA ASN A 50 4.16 5.46 -16.17
C ASN A 50 3.27 4.34 -16.74
N VAL A 51 3.33 3.10 -16.23
CA VAL A 51 2.39 2.02 -16.58
C VAL A 51 0.95 2.40 -16.23
N LYS A 52 0.68 2.86 -14.99
CA LYS A 52 -0.67 3.30 -14.59
C LYS A 52 -1.17 4.45 -15.47
N ARG A 53 -0.34 5.45 -15.76
CA ARG A 53 -0.72 6.58 -16.61
C ARG A 53 -0.87 6.19 -18.09
N LEU A 54 -0.12 5.21 -18.58
CA LEU A 54 -0.31 4.60 -19.90
C LEU A 54 -1.66 3.87 -19.98
N MET A 55 -2.03 3.08 -18.96
CA MET A 55 -3.34 2.41 -18.91
C MET A 55 -4.50 3.41 -18.98
N VAL A 56 -4.40 4.53 -18.26
CA VAL A 56 -5.40 5.61 -18.30
C VAL A 56 -5.42 6.32 -19.66
N LEU A 57 -4.26 6.77 -20.16
CA LEU A 57 -4.13 7.50 -21.43
C LEU A 57 -4.60 6.67 -22.63
N PHE A 58 -4.32 5.37 -22.63
CA PHE A 58 -4.72 4.44 -23.68
C PHE A 58 -6.01 3.69 -23.38
N GLN A 59 -6.69 3.98 -22.25
CA GLN A 59 -7.92 3.31 -21.79
C GLN A 59 -7.87 1.80 -22.01
N LYS A 60 -6.77 1.18 -21.57
CA LYS A 60 -6.42 -0.22 -21.84
C LYS A 60 -5.79 -0.86 -20.61
N SER A 61 -6.04 -2.14 -20.42
CA SER A 61 -5.34 -2.93 -19.41
C SER A 61 -3.84 -2.99 -19.72
N ALA A 62 -3.01 -3.26 -18.71
CA ALA A 62 -1.59 -3.40 -18.93
C ALA A 62 -1.25 -4.65 -19.79
N ILE A 63 -2.16 -5.64 -19.83
CA ILE A 63 -2.07 -6.83 -20.70
C ILE A 63 -2.38 -6.46 -22.16
N GLU A 64 -3.38 -5.61 -22.40
CA GLU A 64 -3.70 -5.07 -23.73
C GLU A 64 -2.59 -4.17 -24.31
N LEU A 65 -1.74 -3.59 -23.43
CA LEU A 65 -0.53 -2.87 -23.80
C LEU A 65 0.71 -3.79 -23.91
N GLY A 66 0.55 -5.10 -23.68
CA GLY A 66 1.60 -6.12 -23.67
C GLY A 66 2.59 -6.01 -22.51
N LEU A 67 2.35 -5.14 -21.54
CA LEU A 67 3.26 -4.87 -20.41
C LEU A 67 3.29 -6.03 -19.40
N PHE A 68 2.23 -6.85 -19.39
CA PHE A 68 2.09 -8.09 -18.64
C PHE A 68 1.59 -9.20 -19.57
N VAL A 69 1.79 -10.45 -19.16
CA VAL A 69 1.24 -11.65 -19.81
C VAL A 69 0.44 -12.39 -18.74
N GLU A 70 -0.80 -12.75 -19.06
CA GLU A 70 -1.59 -13.67 -18.23
C GLU A 70 -1.26 -15.12 -18.61
N GLU A 71 -1.00 -15.95 -17.60
CA GLU A 71 -1.25 -17.39 -17.72
C GLU A 71 -2.75 -17.61 -17.45
N VAL A 72 -3.45 -18.28 -18.37
CA VAL A 72 -4.92 -18.36 -18.36
C VAL A 72 -5.39 -19.77 -17.98
N PRO A 73 -6.02 -19.97 -16.82
CA PRO A 73 -6.80 -21.17 -16.52
C PRO A 73 -8.10 -21.20 -17.34
N THR A 74 -8.56 -22.41 -17.71
CA THR A 74 -9.63 -22.62 -18.69
C THR A 74 -11.04 -22.21 -18.22
N GLU A 75 -11.91 -21.92 -19.19
CA GLU A 75 -13.28 -21.40 -19.07
C GLU A 75 -14.26 -22.21 -18.20
N VAL A 76 -15.21 -21.51 -17.56
CA VAL A 76 -16.62 -21.91 -17.41
C VAL A 76 -17.50 -20.66 -17.66
N GLN A 77 -18.71 -20.83 -18.22
CA GLN A 77 -19.43 -19.77 -18.96
C GLN A 77 -20.77 -19.33 -18.30
N THR A 78 -20.95 -18.00 -18.09
CA THR A 78 -22.20 -17.19 -18.22
C THR A 78 -23.48 -17.57 -17.42
N PRO A 79 -24.57 -16.74 -17.35
CA PRO A 79 -24.93 -15.51 -18.10
C PRO A 79 -25.38 -14.26 -17.30
N LEU A 80 -25.76 -13.23 -18.07
CA LEU A 80 -26.11 -11.84 -17.71
C LEU A 80 -27.50 -11.65 -17.06
N VAL A 81 -27.69 -10.55 -16.31
CA VAL A 81 -28.83 -9.62 -16.47
C VAL A 81 -28.37 -8.16 -16.23
N ALA A 82 -28.88 -7.21 -17.02
CA ALA A 82 -28.89 -5.74 -16.80
C ALA A 82 -30.17 -5.16 -17.44
N PRO A 83 -30.69 -3.96 -17.05
CA PRO A 83 -30.13 -2.65 -17.42
C PRO A 83 -30.03 -1.71 -16.16
N SER A 84 -30.25 -0.37 -16.09
CA SER A 84 -30.84 0.65 -16.98
C SER A 84 -30.38 2.10 -16.71
N VAL A 85 -30.93 3.03 -17.51
CA VAL A 85 -30.91 4.51 -17.44
C VAL A 85 -32.03 5.03 -16.51
N LEU A 86 -32.22 6.33 -16.17
CA LEU A 86 -31.67 7.65 -16.61
C LEU A 86 -30.79 8.29 -15.47
N GLU A 87 -30.44 9.59 -15.34
CA GLU A 87 -30.86 10.87 -15.95
C GLU A 87 -29.78 11.98 -15.83
N THR A 88 -30.12 13.26 -16.09
CA THR A 88 -29.18 14.38 -16.31
C THR A 88 -29.67 15.74 -15.78
N VAL A 89 -28.76 16.64 -15.36
CA VAL A 89 -28.92 18.12 -15.45
C VAL A 89 -27.55 18.76 -15.75
N ASN A 90 -27.51 19.84 -16.57
CA ASN A 90 -26.30 20.55 -16.99
C ASN A 90 -26.28 22.05 -16.60
N VAL A 91 -25.12 22.53 -16.13
CA VAL A 91 -24.57 23.91 -16.19
C VAL A 91 -23.04 23.81 -16.09
N VAL A 92 -22.12 24.48 -16.82
CA VAL A 92 -22.09 25.73 -17.64
C VAL A 92 -21.91 27.00 -16.76
N HIS A 93 -20.83 27.81 -16.84
CA HIS A 93 -19.65 27.79 -17.73
C HIS A 93 -18.38 28.44 -17.09
N ASP A 94 -17.35 28.68 -17.92
CA ASP A 94 -16.02 29.28 -17.66
C ASP A 94 -16.03 30.82 -17.82
N PRO A 95 -14.89 31.57 -17.77
CA PRO A 95 -13.49 31.24 -17.41
C PRO A 95 -12.82 32.22 -16.41
N VAL A 96 -11.53 32.00 -16.06
CA VAL A 96 -10.37 32.93 -16.30
C VAL A 96 -9.17 32.69 -15.33
N GLN A 97 -8.08 32.19 -15.93
CA GLN A 97 -6.64 32.47 -15.73
C GLN A 97 -5.88 32.32 -14.39
N HIS A 98 -4.60 32.00 -14.60
CA HIS A 98 -3.48 31.76 -13.68
C HIS A 98 -3.27 32.73 -12.50
N ASN A 99 -2.78 32.16 -11.38
CA ASN A 99 -1.37 32.32 -10.99
C ASN A 99 -0.90 31.12 -10.14
N ALA A 100 0.41 30.83 -10.15
CA ALA A 100 0.99 29.66 -9.48
C ALA A 100 2.23 30.04 -8.64
N PRO A 101 2.14 30.00 -7.29
CA PRO A 101 3.28 30.03 -6.37
C PRO A 101 3.87 28.61 -6.14
N PRO A 102 4.99 28.46 -5.41
CA PRO A 102 5.93 27.35 -5.60
C PRO A 102 5.56 25.95 -5.07
N LEU A 103 6.43 25.00 -5.41
CA LEU A 103 6.52 23.66 -4.82
C LEU A 103 6.89 23.75 -3.34
N ASP A 104 6.11 23.11 -2.45
CA ASP A 104 6.61 22.69 -1.14
C ASP A 104 5.85 21.47 -0.58
N GLU A 105 6.42 20.89 0.48
CA GLU A 105 5.87 19.91 1.44
C GLU A 105 4.85 18.86 0.93
N ARG A 106 5.35 17.72 0.44
CA ARG A 106 4.57 16.46 0.48
C ARG A 106 4.70 15.79 1.84
N GLN A 107 4.00 16.33 2.84
CA GLN A 107 4.04 15.83 4.21
C GLN A 107 3.70 14.33 4.30
N GLU A 108 4.53 13.57 5.02
CA GLU A 108 4.27 12.16 5.34
C GLU A 108 3.12 12.07 6.35
N ARG A 109 1.95 11.57 5.92
CA ARG A 109 0.76 11.48 6.78
C ARG A 109 0.86 10.31 7.76
N VAL A 110 1.60 10.52 8.84
CA VAL A 110 1.50 9.71 10.06
C VAL A 110 0.12 9.93 10.66
N HIS A 111 -0.72 8.89 10.69
CA HIS A 111 -2.01 8.96 11.38
C HIS A 111 -1.83 8.43 12.79
N VAL A 112 -1.45 9.32 13.70
CA VAL A 112 -1.58 9.08 15.15
C VAL A 112 -3.07 8.98 15.45
N LEU A 113 -3.51 7.82 15.94
CA LEU A 113 -4.92 7.61 16.29
C LEU A 113 -5.19 7.78 17.79
N ARG A 114 -4.16 8.16 18.58
CA ARG A 114 -4.30 8.45 20.01
C ARG A 114 -3.14 9.28 20.59
N GLU A 115 -3.36 10.59 20.70
CA GLU A 115 -2.76 11.40 21.78
C GLU A 115 -3.64 11.31 23.05
N PRO A 116 -3.13 11.60 24.26
CA PRO A 116 -3.91 11.59 25.51
C PRO A 116 -4.88 12.77 25.66
N GLY A 117 -5.83 12.94 24.72
CA GLY A 117 -6.96 13.86 24.88
C GLY A 117 -7.25 14.82 23.74
N GLU A 118 -7.26 14.35 22.49
CA GLU A 118 -7.97 15.07 21.42
C GLU A 118 -8.59 14.10 20.38
N ASP A 119 -9.14 14.66 19.30
CA ASP A 119 -10.40 14.19 18.70
C ASP A 119 -10.49 12.71 18.29
N ARG A 120 -11.70 12.15 18.41
CA ARG A 120 -12.00 10.81 17.90
C ARG A 120 -12.01 10.86 16.38
N LEU A 121 -11.41 9.85 15.74
CA LEU A 121 -11.52 9.55 14.31
C LEU A 121 -12.79 10.12 13.66
N SER A 122 -12.62 11.00 12.68
CA SER A 122 -13.64 11.29 11.67
C SER A 122 -13.80 10.07 10.74
N VAL A 123 -14.32 8.98 11.34
CA VAL A 123 -14.64 7.73 10.66
C VAL A 123 -15.55 8.07 9.49
N SER A 124 -15.09 7.83 8.27
CA SER A 124 -15.99 7.76 7.13
C SER A 124 -16.93 6.58 7.40
N THR A 125 -18.18 6.89 7.76
CA THR A 125 -19.21 5.90 8.05
C THR A 125 -19.61 5.20 6.75
N GLN A 126 -18.79 4.25 6.31
CA GLN A 126 -19.17 3.25 5.32
C GLN A 126 -20.23 2.37 5.97
N GLU A 127 -21.50 2.69 5.70
CA GLU A 127 -22.69 2.06 6.29
C GLU A 127 -22.89 0.57 5.88
N HIS A 128 -21.87 -0.04 5.25
CA HIS A 128 -21.96 -1.32 4.53
C HIS A 128 -20.86 -2.31 4.94
N PHE A 129 -20.36 -2.24 6.18
CA PHE A 129 -19.56 -3.31 6.78
C PHE A 129 -20.50 -4.33 7.44
N TYR A 130 -20.76 -5.43 6.75
CA TYR A 130 -21.66 -6.50 7.22
C TYR A 130 -20.96 -7.87 7.23
N GLY A 131 -21.42 -8.78 8.08
CA GLY A 131 -21.13 -10.21 7.98
C GLY A 131 -19.74 -10.69 8.43
N ARG A 132 -18.85 -9.81 8.92
CA ARG A 132 -17.47 -10.13 9.35
C ARG A 132 -17.25 -10.13 10.87
N GLU A 133 -18.28 -10.42 11.65
CA GLU A 133 -18.22 -10.37 13.13
C GLU A 133 -17.30 -11.44 13.74
N THR A 134 -17.34 -12.66 13.20
CA THR A 134 -16.50 -13.78 13.66
C THR A 134 -15.03 -13.49 13.43
N GLU A 135 -14.71 -12.87 12.30
CA GLU A 135 -13.37 -12.44 11.89
C GLU A 135 -12.85 -11.30 12.77
N LEU A 136 -13.70 -10.32 13.11
CA LEU A 136 -13.34 -9.25 14.04
C LEU A 136 -13.09 -9.81 15.46
N ALA A 137 -13.95 -10.70 15.95
CA ALA A 137 -13.76 -11.36 17.24
C ALA A 137 -12.49 -12.22 17.27
N LEU A 138 -12.14 -12.88 16.15
CA LEU A 138 -10.90 -13.65 16.01
C LEU A 138 -9.66 -12.74 16.10
N MET A 139 -9.66 -11.59 15.44
CA MET A 139 -8.57 -10.61 15.54
C MET A 139 -8.47 -10.02 16.96
N GLU A 140 -9.61 -9.72 17.59
CA GLU A 140 -9.66 -9.24 18.97
C GLU A 140 -9.05 -10.24 19.95
N GLN A 141 -9.42 -11.53 19.87
CA GLN A 141 -8.80 -12.63 20.62
C GLN A 141 -7.27 -12.69 20.37
N TRP A 142 -6.84 -12.67 19.10
CA TRP A 142 -5.42 -12.81 18.74
C TRP A 142 -4.55 -11.66 19.30
N ILE A 143 -5.08 -10.42 19.32
CA ILE A 143 -4.31 -9.22 19.70
C ILE A 143 -4.40 -8.91 21.21
N THR A 144 -5.54 -9.19 21.85
CA THR A 144 -5.78 -8.79 23.25
C THR A 144 -5.54 -9.93 24.24
N VAL A 145 -5.89 -11.17 23.91
CA VAL A 145 -5.80 -12.34 24.80
C VAL A 145 -4.57 -13.19 24.46
N ASP A 146 -4.44 -13.65 23.21
CA ASP A 146 -3.32 -14.48 22.77
C ASP A 146 -2.00 -13.70 22.66
N ARG A 147 -2.08 -12.36 22.67
CA ARG A 147 -0.96 -11.40 22.63
C ARG A 147 0.00 -11.65 21.45
N CYS A 148 -0.55 -11.90 20.26
CA CYS A 148 0.24 -11.97 19.03
C CYS A 148 1.00 -10.65 18.80
N GLN A 149 2.30 -10.78 18.54
CA GLN A 149 3.21 -9.65 18.28
C GLN A 149 3.14 -9.17 16.83
N VAL A 150 2.84 -10.07 15.88
CA VAL A 150 2.65 -9.72 14.46
C VAL A 150 1.44 -10.46 13.90
N ILE A 151 0.54 -9.73 13.23
CA ILE A 151 -0.57 -10.30 12.46
C ILE A 151 -0.56 -9.69 11.05
N ALA A 152 -0.55 -10.53 10.03
CA ALA A 152 -0.68 -10.10 8.63
C ALA A 152 -2.07 -10.42 8.06
N VAL A 153 -2.86 -9.39 7.77
CA VAL A 153 -4.11 -9.48 7.01
C VAL A 153 -3.79 -9.36 5.53
N PHE A 154 -3.83 -10.49 4.81
CA PHE A 154 -3.56 -10.58 3.37
C PHE A 154 -4.81 -10.99 2.59
N GLY A 155 -4.76 -11.00 1.27
CA GLY A 155 -5.95 -11.27 0.44
C GLY A 155 -6.03 -10.42 -0.82
N LEU A 156 -7.08 -10.60 -1.63
CA LEU A 156 -7.15 -9.97 -2.95
C LEU A 156 -7.25 -8.43 -2.92
N GLY A 157 -6.97 -7.80 -4.06
CA GLY A 157 -7.23 -6.37 -4.26
C GLY A 157 -8.73 -6.10 -4.18
N GLY A 158 -9.13 -5.09 -3.39
CA GLY A 158 -10.55 -4.78 -3.17
C GLY A 158 -11.25 -5.54 -2.03
N ALA A 159 -10.62 -6.56 -1.43
CA ALA A 159 -11.19 -7.40 -0.36
C ALA A 159 -11.49 -6.69 1.00
N GLY A 160 -11.41 -5.36 1.04
CA GLY A 160 -11.74 -4.55 2.23
C GLY A 160 -10.73 -4.63 3.37
N LYS A 161 -9.48 -5.05 3.14
CA LYS A 161 -8.46 -5.27 4.20
C LYS A 161 -8.23 -4.05 5.08
N THR A 162 -8.06 -2.87 4.49
CA THR A 162 -7.88 -1.60 5.21
C THR A 162 -9.10 -1.28 6.07
N THR A 163 -10.31 -1.38 5.52
CA THR A 163 -11.58 -1.20 6.26
C THR A 163 -11.75 -2.23 7.38
N PHE A 164 -11.38 -3.49 7.15
CA PHE A 164 -11.40 -4.54 8.17
C PHE A 164 -10.44 -4.22 9.32
N VAL A 165 -9.19 -3.84 9.02
CA VAL A 165 -8.22 -3.45 10.05
C VAL A 165 -8.63 -2.17 10.78
N GLN A 166 -9.30 -1.22 10.11
CA GLN A 166 -9.95 -0.08 10.79
C GLN A 166 -11.01 -0.56 11.79
N LYS A 167 -11.87 -1.52 11.43
CA LYS A 167 -12.87 -2.10 12.36
C LYS A 167 -12.26 -2.96 13.48
N VAL A 168 -11.11 -3.59 13.25
CA VAL A 168 -10.31 -4.24 14.32
C VAL A 168 -9.81 -3.18 15.30
N VAL A 169 -9.14 -2.13 14.80
CA VAL A 169 -8.61 -1.01 15.59
C VAL A 169 -9.71 -0.32 16.39
N GLU A 170 -10.88 -0.05 15.79
CA GLU A 170 -12.02 0.58 16.45
C GLU A 170 -12.45 -0.14 17.74
N ARG A 171 -12.38 -1.48 17.78
CA ARG A 171 -12.66 -2.30 18.97
C ARG A 171 -11.51 -2.26 19.96
N ILE A 172 -10.30 -2.62 19.50
CA ILE A 172 -9.20 -2.97 20.40
C ILE A 172 -8.34 -1.78 20.87
N GLN A 173 -8.50 -0.59 20.29
CA GLN A 173 -7.74 0.62 20.65
C GLN A 173 -7.76 0.96 22.15
N GLY A 174 -8.82 0.58 22.88
CA GLY A 174 -8.90 0.72 24.33
C GLY A 174 -7.88 -0.11 25.10
N SER A 175 -7.36 -1.19 24.49
CA SER A 175 -6.38 -2.13 25.05
C SER A 175 -4.92 -1.74 24.78
N PHE A 176 -4.67 -0.51 24.29
CA PHE A 176 -3.35 0.03 23.96
C PHE A 176 -3.23 1.48 24.44
N GLU A 177 -2.02 1.85 24.88
CA GLU A 177 -1.67 3.24 25.24
C GLU A 177 -1.65 4.12 23.99
N HIS A 178 -1.08 3.59 22.91
CA HIS A 178 -0.87 4.30 21.66
C HIS A 178 -1.25 3.45 20.44
N VAL A 179 -1.80 4.10 19.42
CA VAL A 179 -2.14 3.49 18.12
C VAL A 179 -1.53 4.35 17.02
N ILE A 180 -0.64 3.75 16.24
CA ILE A 180 0.21 4.43 15.24
C ILE A 180 -0.07 3.81 13.87
N TRP A 181 -0.63 4.59 12.94
CA TRP A 181 -0.96 4.11 11.60
C TRP A 181 -0.05 4.71 10.53
N PHE A 182 0.68 3.85 9.82
CA PHE A 182 1.44 4.20 8.61
C PHE A 182 0.76 3.62 7.37
N SER A 183 0.49 4.46 6.37
CA SER A 183 0.07 3.99 5.05
C SER A 183 1.28 3.96 4.11
N LEU A 184 1.60 2.77 3.61
CA LEU A 184 2.77 2.51 2.78
C LEU A 184 2.52 2.73 1.28
N HIS A 185 1.34 3.25 0.93
CA HIS A 185 0.93 3.50 -0.46
C HIS A 185 1.88 4.44 -1.23
N ASN A 186 2.49 5.40 -0.52
CA ASN A 186 3.46 6.34 -1.07
C ASN A 186 4.91 5.81 -1.02
N ILE A 187 5.11 4.57 -0.57
CA ILE A 187 6.41 3.89 -0.48
C ILE A 187 7.45 4.70 0.35
N PRO A 188 7.16 5.00 1.64
CA PRO A 188 8.06 5.81 2.47
C PRO A 188 9.36 5.09 2.81
N HIS A 189 10.45 5.84 2.95
CA HIS A 189 11.74 5.31 3.39
C HIS A 189 11.65 4.77 4.83
N LEU A 190 12.49 3.77 5.14
CA LEU A 190 12.47 3.09 6.44
C LEU A 190 12.97 4.02 7.56
N GLU A 191 13.94 4.87 7.21
CA GLU A 191 14.49 5.95 8.01
C GLU A 191 13.39 6.91 8.45
N SER A 192 12.59 7.43 7.50
CA SER A 192 11.42 8.27 7.77
C SER A 192 10.47 7.61 8.77
N LEU A 193 9.98 6.40 8.46
CA LEU A 193 8.99 5.70 9.28
C LEU A 193 9.51 5.43 10.69
N THR A 194 10.77 5.01 10.82
CA THR A 194 11.42 4.79 12.12
C THR A 194 11.54 6.10 12.90
N GLU A 195 11.91 7.20 12.22
CA GLU A 195 12.06 8.52 12.84
C GLU A 195 10.70 9.11 13.28
N SER A 196 9.65 9.01 12.46
CA SER A 196 8.27 9.36 12.83
C SER A 196 7.78 8.58 14.05
N CYS A 197 8.03 7.27 14.08
CA CYS A 197 7.65 6.41 15.20
C CYS A 197 8.38 6.82 16.48
N LEU A 198 9.69 7.09 16.40
CA LEU A 198 10.50 7.54 17.53
C LEU A 198 10.10 8.92 18.05
N ARG A 199 9.87 9.91 17.16
CA ARG A 199 9.41 11.26 17.57
C ARG A 199 8.14 11.18 18.41
N PHE A 200 7.18 10.38 17.96
CA PHE A 200 5.92 10.16 18.66
C PHE A 200 6.10 9.42 19.99
N LEU A 201 6.75 8.26 20.01
CA LEU A 201 6.93 7.44 21.22
C LEU A 201 7.76 8.14 22.32
N LEU A 202 8.64 9.07 21.94
CA LEU A 202 9.44 9.90 22.84
C LEU A 202 8.83 11.28 23.12
N ARG A 203 7.74 11.65 22.42
CA ARG A 203 7.09 12.97 22.45
C ARG A 203 8.09 14.12 22.26
N SER A 204 8.97 13.98 21.29
CA SER A 204 9.98 14.99 20.92
C SER A 204 10.04 15.20 19.41
N GLU A 205 9.90 16.46 18.98
CA GLU A 205 10.14 16.87 17.58
C GLU A 205 11.61 16.71 17.19
N HIS A 206 12.51 16.95 18.16
CA HIS A 206 13.95 16.83 18.01
C HIS A 206 14.40 15.47 18.55
N LEU A 207 14.61 14.54 17.63
CA LEU A 207 15.54 13.45 17.86
C LEU A 207 16.93 14.01 17.56
N GLU A 208 17.81 14.03 18.57
CA GLU A 208 19.24 14.24 18.34
C GLU A 208 19.81 13.13 17.44
N HIS A 209 21.12 13.17 17.15
CA HIS A 209 21.82 12.15 16.34
C HIS A 209 21.84 10.77 17.02
N THR A 210 20.69 10.10 16.98
CA THR A 210 20.34 8.81 17.57
C THR A 210 20.96 7.64 16.77
N GLY A 211 22.27 7.71 16.57
CA GLY A 211 23.08 6.67 15.93
C GLY A 211 22.64 6.30 14.51
N THR A 212 22.98 5.07 14.15
CA THR A 212 22.60 4.39 12.91
C THR A 212 21.13 3.96 12.91
N LEU A 213 20.60 3.62 11.73
CA LEU A 213 19.24 3.08 11.62
C LEU A 213 19.00 1.83 12.48
N ASP A 214 20.01 0.96 12.66
CA ASP A 214 19.86 -0.23 13.52
C ASP A 214 19.75 0.12 15.00
N GLU A 215 20.40 1.19 15.46
CA GLU A 215 20.27 1.72 16.81
C GLU A 215 18.90 2.39 17.00
N ARG A 216 18.42 3.15 16.00
CA ARG A 216 17.04 3.69 15.98
C ARG A 216 15.97 2.61 16.04
N ILE A 217 16.11 1.54 15.24
CA ILE A 217 15.20 0.38 15.29
C ILE A 217 15.30 -0.33 16.65
N SER A 218 16.48 -0.40 17.25
CA SER A 218 16.67 -0.98 18.60
C SER A 218 15.97 -0.15 19.69
N LEU A 219 16.07 1.18 19.61
CA LEU A 219 15.37 2.10 20.50
C LEU A 219 13.85 2.02 20.31
N MET A 220 13.37 1.94 19.07
CA MET A 220 11.95 1.75 18.77
C MET A 220 11.44 0.44 19.39
N LEU A 221 12.15 -0.67 19.20
CA LEU A 221 11.79 -1.98 19.80
C LEU A 221 11.79 -1.95 21.33
N LYS A 222 12.72 -1.21 21.95
CA LYS A 222 12.73 -0.98 23.41
C LYS A 222 11.45 -0.25 23.85
N LEU A 223 11.11 0.85 23.18
CA LEU A 223 9.91 1.64 23.48
C LEU A 223 8.61 0.83 23.25
N LEU A 224 8.56 -0.04 22.24
CA LEU A 224 7.45 -1.00 22.02
C LEU A 224 7.37 -2.12 23.08
N GLY A 225 8.43 -2.31 23.87
CA GLY A 225 8.42 -3.14 25.08
C GLY A 225 7.98 -2.38 26.32
N GLU A 226 8.41 -1.12 26.47
CA GLU A 226 8.09 -0.26 27.63
C GLU A 226 6.65 0.28 27.58
N GLN A 227 6.16 0.64 26.40
CA GLN A 227 4.80 1.11 26.12
C GLN A 227 4.03 0.05 25.30
N ARG A 228 2.75 -0.18 25.59
CA ARG A 228 1.88 -1.07 24.80
C ARG A 228 1.25 -0.33 23.64
N CYS A 229 1.86 -0.45 22.47
CA CYS A 229 1.45 0.19 21.23
C CYS A 229 0.83 -0.80 20.23
N LEU A 230 -0.11 -0.30 19.41
CA LEU A 230 -0.61 -0.99 18.22
C LEU A 230 -0.09 -0.24 16.98
N LEU A 231 0.82 -0.87 16.24
CA LEU A 231 1.38 -0.33 15.00
C LEU A 231 0.64 -0.94 13.81
N VAL A 232 0.17 -0.10 12.89
CA VAL A 232 -0.48 -0.54 11.65
C VAL A 232 0.40 -0.18 10.45
N LEU A 233 0.73 -1.18 9.63
CA LEU A 233 1.40 -1.02 8.34
C LEU A 233 0.43 -1.38 7.21
N ASP A 234 -0.24 -0.37 6.66
CA ASP A 234 -1.28 -0.55 5.66
C ASP A 234 -0.73 -0.47 4.22
N ASN A 235 -1.17 -1.39 3.36
CA ASN A 235 -0.75 -1.58 1.96
C ASN A 235 0.75 -1.89 1.79
N LEU A 236 1.30 -2.81 2.59
CA LEU A 236 2.69 -3.26 2.51
C LEU A 236 3.04 -3.93 1.16
N ASP A 237 2.05 -4.40 0.38
CA ASP A 237 2.27 -4.82 -1.02
C ASP A 237 2.80 -3.72 -1.94
N SER A 238 2.67 -2.45 -1.54
CA SER A 238 3.30 -1.31 -2.22
C SER A 238 4.84 -1.36 -2.18
N LEU A 239 5.41 -2.12 -1.22
CA LEU A 239 6.85 -2.29 -1.03
C LEU A 239 7.39 -3.59 -1.66
N LEU A 240 6.56 -4.40 -2.32
CA LEU A 240 6.91 -5.75 -2.78
C LEU A 240 7.09 -5.83 -4.31
N GLN A 241 7.93 -6.77 -4.76
CA GLN A 241 8.16 -7.05 -6.18
C GLN A 241 6.97 -7.80 -6.78
N GLY A 242 6.16 -7.09 -7.56
CA GLY A 242 5.01 -7.67 -8.24
C GLY A 242 5.41 -8.74 -9.27
N GLY A 243 5.27 -10.01 -8.90
CA GLY A 243 5.47 -11.17 -9.76
C GLY A 243 6.82 -11.88 -9.59
N GLN A 244 6.96 -13.03 -10.26
CA GLN A 244 8.09 -13.98 -10.16
C GLN A 244 8.30 -14.64 -8.78
N ARG A 245 8.35 -13.91 -7.66
CA ARG A 245 8.43 -14.49 -6.30
C ARG A 245 7.73 -13.62 -5.26
N ALA A 246 6.60 -14.11 -4.73
CA ALA A 246 5.84 -13.44 -3.68
C ALA A 246 6.68 -13.20 -2.41
N GLY A 247 6.43 -12.07 -1.74
CA GLY A 247 7.03 -11.68 -0.46
C GLY A 247 8.46 -11.15 -0.56
N HIS A 248 8.97 -10.86 -1.76
CA HIS A 248 10.24 -10.16 -1.97
C HIS A 248 10.04 -8.63 -1.99
N TYR A 249 10.88 -7.87 -1.30
CA TYR A 249 10.82 -6.40 -1.29
C TYR A 249 11.40 -5.78 -2.56
N LEU A 250 10.90 -4.61 -2.95
CA LEU A 250 11.57 -3.72 -3.89
C LEU A 250 12.98 -3.37 -3.38
N THR A 251 13.90 -3.11 -4.30
CA THR A 251 15.26 -2.64 -3.97
C THR A 251 15.20 -1.38 -3.13
N ASP A 252 16.04 -1.34 -2.09
CA ASP A 252 16.12 -0.31 -1.04
C ASP A 252 14.98 -0.38 0.01
N TYR A 253 14.09 -1.38 -0.08
CA TYR A 253 13.00 -1.62 0.89
C TYR A 253 13.16 -2.94 1.67
N GLU A 254 14.21 -3.73 1.42
CA GLU A 254 14.50 -4.97 2.15
C GLU A 254 14.61 -4.78 3.69
N GLY A 255 14.96 -3.56 4.14
CA GLY A 255 14.99 -3.21 5.55
C GLY A 255 13.63 -3.30 6.25
N TYR A 256 12.51 -3.19 5.53
CA TYR A 256 11.18 -3.43 6.11
C TYR A 256 11.05 -4.88 6.61
N GLY A 257 11.56 -5.85 5.83
CA GLY A 257 11.67 -7.24 6.27
C GLY A 257 12.52 -7.39 7.54
N LYS A 258 13.58 -6.58 7.68
CA LYS A 258 14.40 -6.55 8.91
C LYS A 258 13.59 -6.07 10.12
N ILE A 259 12.77 -5.02 9.99
CA ILE A 259 11.88 -4.56 11.08
C ILE A 259 10.81 -5.61 11.40
N LEU A 260 10.09 -6.14 10.41
CA LEU A 260 9.08 -7.17 10.60
C LEU A 260 9.64 -8.38 11.36
N ARG A 261 10.84 -8.83 10.99
CA ARG A 261 11.54 -9.93 11.66
C ARG A 261 11.92 -9.60 13.10
N ARG A 262 12.53 -8.43 13.35
CA ARG A 262 12.93 -8.04 14.71
C ARG A 262 11.73 -7.87 15.65
N ILE A 263 10.58 -7.38 15.17
CA ILE A 263 9.31 -7.32 15.91
C ILE A 263 8.76 -8.73 16.19
N ALA A 264 8.82 -9.64 15.20
CA ALA A 264 8.40 -11.03 15.37
C ALA A 264 9.25 -11.83 16.38
N GLU A 265 10.55 -11.54 16.45
CA GLU A 265 11.54 -12.31 17.25
C GLU A 265 11.78 -11.71 18.65
N THR A 266 11.69 -10.38 18.82
CA THR A 266 11.92 -9.70 20.11
C THR A 266 10.66 -9.77 20.98
N ARG A 267 10.74 -10.26 22.22
CA ARG A 267 9.57 -10.29 23.12
C ARG A 267 9.16 -8.87 23.54
N HIS A 268 7.90 -8.51 23.30
CA HIS A 268 7.33 -7.20 23.66
C HIS A 268 5.81 -7.27 23.91
N GLN A 269 5.25 -6.23 24.55
CA GLN A 269 3.81 -6.13 24.80
C GLN A 269 3.01 -5.39 23.72
N SER A 270 3.67 -4.74 22.76
CA SER A 270 3.05 -4.14 21.57
C SER A 270 2.56 -5.18 20.55
N CYS A 271 1.82 -4.74 19.53
CA CYS A 271 1.37 -5.56 18.40
C CYS A 271 1.58 -4.81 17.06
N LEU A 272 1.99 -5.54 16.02
CA LEU A 272 2.11 -5.07 14.64
C LEU A 272 1.02 -5.72 13.78
N LEU A 273 0.17 -4.90 13.16
CA LEU A 273 -0.92 -5.33 12.28
C LEU A 273 -0.65 -4.84 10.85
N ILE A 274 -0.55 -5.76 9.89
CA ILE A 274 -0.12 -5.48 8.52
C ILE A 274 -1.28 -5.72 7.56
N THR A 275 -1.51 -4.84 6.59
CA THR A 275 -2.34 -5.18 5.40
C THR A 275 -1.46 -5.34 4.15
N SER A 276 -1.74 -6.36 3.34
CA SER A 276 -1.00 -6.65 2.10
C SER A 276 -1.86 -7.42 1.09
N ARG A 277 -1.48 -7.48 -0.19
CA ARG A 277 -2.04 -8.46 -1.14
C ARG A 277 -1.53 -9.87 -0.86
N GLU A 278 -0.24 -10.00 -0.59
CA GLU A 278 0.45 -11.26 -0.40
C GLU A 278 1.12 -11.34 0.98
N LYS A 279 1.30 -12.55 1.52
CA LYS A 279 1.92 -12.74 2.84
C LYS A 279 3.41 -12.37 2.76
N PRO A 280 3.92 -11.46 3.63
CA PRO A 280 5.34 -11.13 3.67
C PRO A 280 6.18 -12.37 4.00
N ARG A 281 7.37 -12.48 3.40
CA ARG A 281 8.24 -13.67 3.55
C ARG A 281 8.60 -13.96 5.01
N GLU A 282 8.89 -12.92 5.80
CA GLU A 282 9.13 -13.04 7.24
C GLU A 282 7.98 -13.70 7.98
N VAL A 283 6.73 -13.26 7.73
CA VAL A 283 5.54 -13.81 8.39
C VAL A 283 5.37 -15.28 8.01
N ALA A 284 5.53 -15.61 6.71
CA ALA A 284 5.46 -16.98 6.22
C ALA A 284 6.53 -17.91 6.82
N LEU A 285 7.71 -17.39 7.18
CA LEU A 285 8.79 -18.14 7.81
C LEU A 285 8.63 -18.30 9.33
N ILE A 286 7.95 -17.38 10.02
CA ILE A 286 7.92 -17.33 11.49
C ILE A 286 6.61 -17.86 12.07
N GLU A 287 5.48 -17.73 11.36
CA GLU A 287 4.14 -18.19 11.78
C GLU A 287 4.10 -19.69 12.15
N GLY A 288 4.84 -20.54 11.43
CA GLY A 288 4.95 -21.97 11.74
C GLY A 288 5.83 -22.30 12.96
N ASN A 289 6.58 -21.33 13.48
CA ASN A 289 7.58 -21.50 14.54
C ASN A 289 7.18 -20.84 15.88
N THR A 290 6.18 -19.95 15.90
CA THR A 290 5.71 -19.29 17.13
C THR A 290 4.26 -18.83 17.02
N ALA A 291 3.46 -19.12 18.05
CA ALA A 291 2.06 -18.70 18.14
C ALA A 291 1.85 -17.17 18.24
N LEU A 292 2.93 -16.39 18.40
CA LEU A 292 2.93 -14.93 18.44
C LEU A 292 2.82 -14.28 17.06
N VAL A 293 3.13 -15.02 15.99
CA VAL A 293 3.04 -14.53 14.62
C VAL A 293 1.94 -15.29 13.92
N ARG A 294 0.96 -14.58 13.37
CA ARG A 294 -0.19 -15.17 12.67
C ARG A 294 -0.53 -14.40 11.41
N SER A 295 -1.39 -14.98 10.60
CA SER A 295 -1.89 -14.37 9.38
C SER A 295 -3.35 -14.71 9.16
N PHE A 296 -4.03 -13.85 8.41
CA PHE A 296 -5.45 -13.95 8.16
C PHE A 296 -5.73 -13.56 6.70
N SER A 297 -6.58 -14.33 6.00
CA SER A 297 -6.89 -14.10 4.59
C SER A 297 -8.28 -13.52 4.42
N LEU A 298 -8.42 -12.54 3.53
CA LEU A 298 -9.66 -11.84 3.16
C LEU A 298 -9.96 -11.85 1.64
#